data_AF-A0A9E5L4D5-F1
#
_entry.id   AF-A0A9E5L4D5-F1
#
_cell.length_a   1.000
_cell.length_b   1.000
_cell.length_c   1.000
_cell.angle_alpha   90.00
_cell.angle_beta   90.00
_cell.angle_gamma   90.00
#
_symmetry.space_group_name_H-M   'P 1'
#
loop_
_entity.id
_entity.type
_entity.pdbx_description
1 polymer ?
#
loop_
_entity_poly.entity_id
_entity_poly.type
_entity_poly.pdbx_seq_one_letter_code
_entity_poly.pdbx_strand_id
1 'polypeptide(L)'
;MNDVLMHDAQERIRKARESYSGKGLTESQFDIALGVAGIIDRHIHKNGSFREPLTDYSHAFARSEKFDAVKGEIIVRDIYTARYGRTMNATREALRSNEKNLPEKARDEALQAARRIEGLICEGETMPFYKAYDHEGRQLARSMMITETGAKQLMTESYLAAEGRELYETGKALEEKYHRPKVEAQREKREQSRAPSMTRSQ
;
A
#
# COMPACT_ATOMS: atom_id res chain seq x y z
N MET A 1 -20.64 7.04 -7.97
CA MET A 1 -19.74 6.71 -6.84
C MET A 1 -18.34 7.30 -7.01
N ASN A 2 -17.78 7.38 -8.22
CA ASN A 2 -16.46 8.03 -8.45
C ASN A 2 -16.44 9.55 -8.20
N ASP A 3 -17.52 10.28 -8.51
CA ASP A 3 -17.55 11.74 -8.35
C ASP A 3 -17.47 12.21 -6.89
N VAL A 4 -18.13 11.48 -5.97
CA VAL A 4 -18.14 11.80 -4.54
C VAL A 4 -16.76 11.60 -3.90
N LEU A 5 -16.05 10.53 -4.30
CA LEU A 5 -14.69 10.24 -3.82
C LEU A 5 -13.66 11.23 -4.37
N MET A 6 -13.84 11.68 -5.62
CA MET A 6 -12.99 12.72 -6.22
C MET A 6 -13.21 14.08 -5.55
N HIS A 7 -14.46 14.44 -5.24
CA HIS A 7 -14.80 15.68 -4.53
C HIS A 7 -14.20 15.72 -3.11
N ASP A 8 -14.26 14.61 -2.36
CA ASP A 8 -13.64 14.52 -1.03
C ASP A 8 -12.10 14.60 -1.10
N ALA A 9 -11.48 14.02 -2.13
CA ALA A 9 -10.04 14.13 -2.34
C ALA A 9 -9.62 15.58 -2.67
N GLN A 10 -10.32 16.27 -3.56
CA GLN A 10 -10.07 17.66 -3.91
C GLN A 10 -10.29 18.59 -2.71
N GLU A 11 -11.34 18.35 -1.92
CA GLU A 11 -11.61 19.11 -0.70
C GLU A 11 -10.45 19.01 0.32
N ARG A 12 -9.92 17.80 0.54
CA ARG A 12 -8.77 17.58 1.43
C ARG A 12 -7.51 18.28 0.93
N ILE A 13 -7.29 18.29 -0.39
CA ILE A 13 -6.15 19.01 -0.99
C ILE A 13 -6.32 20.51 -0.80
N ARG A 14 -7.53 21.05 -1.03
CA ARG A 14 -7.83 22.47 -0.80
C ARG A 14 -7.59 22.87 0.65
N LYS A 15 -8.08 22.09 1.61
CA LYS A 15 -7.83 22.32 3.05
C LYS A 15 -6.33 22.32 3.38
N ALA A 16 -5.57 21.41 2.78
CA ALA A 16 -4.11 21.40 2.95
C ALA A 16 -3.46 22.65 2.36
N ARG A 17 -3.91 23.12 1.18
CA ARG A 17 -3.40 24.35 0.53
C ARG A 17 -3.71 25.59 1.37
N GLU A 18 -4.87 25.64 2.00
CA GLU A 18 -5.32 26.74 2.84
C GLU A 18 -4.75 26.72 4.28
N SER A 19 -4.02 25.67 4.65
CA SER A 19 -3.37 25.54 5.95
C SER A 19 -2.25 26.57 6.17
N TYR A 20 -1.79 26.71 7.42
CA TYR A 20 -0.72 27.65 7.78
C TYR A 20 0.53 27.46 6.93
N SER A 21 1.09 26.25 6.93
CA SER A 21 2.23 25.90 6.08
C SER A 21 1.86 25.94 4.59
N GLY A 22 0.66 25.48 4.21
CA GLY A 22 0.22 25.40 2.82
C GLY A 22 0.19 26.74 2.08
N LYS A 23 -0.30 27.81 2.72
CA LYS A 23 -0.38 29.15 2.12
C LYS A 23 0.99 29.78 1.85
N GLY A 24 2.00 29.40 2.63
CA GLY A 24 3.35 29.95 2.52
C GLY A 24 4.23 29.31 1.45
N LEU A 25 3.75 28.24 0.80
CA LEU A 25 4.52 27.49 -0.20
C LEU A 25 4.18 27.94 -1.62
N THR A 26 5.16 27.84 -2.54
CA THR A 26 4.85 27.85 -3.98
C THR A 26 4.01 26.61 -4.34
N GLU A 27 3.37 26.62 -5.52
CA GLU A 27 2.62 25.45 -6.01
C GLU A 27 3.52 24.20 -6.08
N SER A 28 4.73 24.34 -6.61
CA SER A 28 5.68 23.21 -6.70
C SER A 28 6.08 22.65 -5.33
N GLN A 29 6.32 23.53 -4.35
CA GLN A 29 6.66 23.14 -2.98
C GLN A 29 5.49 22.43 -2.30
N PHE A 30 4.28 22.94 -2.51
CA PHE A 30 3.06 22.36 -1.98
C PHE A 30 2.81 20.97 -2.57
N ASP A 31 2.95 20.79 -3.88
CA ASP A 31 2.78 19.50 -4.55
C ASP A 31 3.76 18.45 -4.03
N ILE A 32 5.03 18.83 -3.83
CA ILE A 32 6.04 17.94 -3.25
C ILE A 32 5.67 17.58 -1.80
N ALA A 33 5.33 18.57 -0.97
CA ALA A 33 4.94 18.32 0.42
C ALA A 33 3.69 17.42 0.51
N LEU A 34 2.72 17.59 -0.39
CA LEU A 34 1.53 16.75 -0.51
C LEU A 34 1.88 15.31 -0.88
N GLY A 35 2.82 15.13 -1.82
CA GLY A 35 3.37 13.83 -2.20
C GLY A 35 4.06 13.13 -1.03
N VAL A 36 4.95 13.84 -0.33
CA VAL A 36 5.63 13.33 0.87
C VAL A 36 4.62 12.93 1.94
N ALA A 37 3.64 13.77 2.27
CA ALA A 37 2.59 13.43 3.23
C ALA A 37 1.80 12.18 2.83
N GLY A 38 1.59 11.95 1.53
CA GLY A 38 1.01 10.72 0.99
C GLY A 38 1.86 9.48 1.23
N ILE A 39 3.18 9.58 1.01
CA ILE A 39 4.12 8.49 1.29
C ILE A 39 4.11 8.16 2.79
N ILE A 40 4.14 9.18 3.66
CA ILE A 40 4.08 8.97 5.11
C ILE A 40 2.79 8.28 5.52
N ASP A 41 1.63 8.72 5.01
CA ASP A 41 0.35 8.07 5.28
C ASP A 41 0.35 6.60 4.87
N ARG A 42 0.95 6.31 3.70
CA ARG A 42 1.11 4.95 3.20
C ARG A 42 1.94 4.09 4.15
N HIS A 43 3.05 4.61 4.69
CA HIS A 43 3.87 3.91 5.67
C HIS A 43 3.09 3.61 6.95
N ILE A 44 2.36 4.59 7.49
CA ILE A 44 1.53 4.40 8.70
C ILE A 44 0.51 3.28 8.49
N HIS A 45 -0.22 3.29 7.38
CA HIS A 45 -1.20 2.24 7.09
C HIS A 45 -0.56 0.89 6.74
N LYS A 46 0.67 0.87 6.21
CA LYS A 46 1.36 -0.37 5.88
C LYS A 46 1.85 -1.09 7.13
N ASN A 47 2.54 -0.40 8.03
CA ASN A 47 3.25 -1.03 9.15
C ASN A 47 3.22 -0.24 10.47
N GLY A 48 2.44 0.85 10.54
CA GLY A 48 2.36 1.69 11.73
C GLY A 48 3.61 2.51 12.01
N SER A 49 4.55 2.63 11.07
CA SER A 49 5.77 3.44 11.23
C SER A 49 5.71 4.72 10.38
N PHE A 50 6.37 5.78 10.86
CA PHE A 50 6.47 7.04 10.11
C PHE A 50 7.70 7.87 10.42
N ARG A 51 8.38 7.67 11.57
CA ARG A 51 9.47 8.55 12.02
C ARG A 51 10.65 8.57 11.04
N GLU A 52 11.16 7.40 10.68
CA GLU A 52 12.27 7.28 9.72
C GLU A 52 11.88 7.80 8.32
N PRO A 53 10.76 7.35 7.69
CA PRO A 53 10.30 7.96 6.44
C PRO A 53 10.11 9.48 6.54
N LEU A 54 9.58 9.99 7.64
CA LEU A 54 9.37 11.42 7.83
C LEU A 54 10.72 12.15 7.84
N THR A 55 11.69 11.68 8.62
CA THR A 55 13.03 12.26 8.66
C THR A 55 13.67 12.26 7.28
N ASP A 56 13.67 11.12 6.58
CA ASP A 56 14.35 10.96 5.30
C ASP A 56 13.74 11.81 4.19
N TYR A 57 12.41 11.75 4.05
CA TYR A 57 11.71 12.50 3.01
C TYR A 57 11.65 14.00 3.33
N SER A 58 11.54 14.39 4.60
CA SER A 58 11.61 15.82 4.98
C SER A 58 13.00 16.39 4.73
N HIS A 59 14.06 15.62 4.98
CA HIS A 59 15.42 16.05 4.67
C HIS A 59 15.66 16.16 3.16
N ALA A 60 15.14 15.23 2.35
CA ALA A 60 15.19 15.33 0.90
C ALA A 60 14.44 16.58 0.38
N PHE A 61 13.21 16.80 0.86
CA PHE A 61 12.39 17.97 0.54
C PHE A 61 13.05 19.29 0.96
N ALA A 62 13.56 19.38 2.18
CA ALA A 62 14.23 20.58 2.67
C ALA A 62 15.46 20.94 1.83
N ARG A 63 16.27 19.94 1.43
CA ARG A 63 17.44 20.16 0.58
C ARG A 63 17.09 20.66 -0.82
N SER A 64 16.04 20.12 -1.45
CA SER A 64 15.64 20.57 -2.79
C SER A 64 15.08 21.99 -2.78
N GLU A 65 14.32 22.33 -1.74
CA GLU A 65 13.62 23.61 -1.62
C GLU A 65 14.38 24.68 -0.82
N LYS A 66 15.62 24.38 -0.40
CA LYS A 66 16.50 25.26 0.40
C LYS A 66 15.88 25.71 1.73
N PHE A 67 15.12 24.82 2.37
CA PHE A 67 14.71 24.96 3.77
C PHE A 67 15.72 24.28 4.70
N ASP A 68 15.70 24.63 5.98
CA ASP A 68 16.30 23.77 6.98
C ASP A 68 15.44 22.50 7.20
N ALA A 69 16.06 21.42 7.68
CA ALA A 69 15.41 20.12 7.83
C ALA A 69 14.23 20.16 8.81
N VAL A 70 14.33 20.96 9.89
CA VAL A 70 13.28 21.10 10.91
C VAL A 70 12.05 21.75 10.28
N LYS A 71 12.24 22.82 9.52
CA LYS A 71 11.17 23.48 8.77
C LYS A 71 10.53 22.53 7.75
N GLY A 72 11.32 21.74 7.02
CA GLY A 72 10.81 20.71 6.11
C GLY A 72 9.89 19.72 6.82
N GLU A 73 10.28 19.23 8.00
CA GLU A 73 9.46 18.31 8.79
C GLU A 73 8.16 18.96 9.29
N ILE A 74 8.24 20.20 9.79
CA ILE A 74 7.05 20.96 10.25
C ILE A 74 6.04 21.10 9.11
N ILE A 75 6.51 21.51 7.92
CA ILE A 75 5.66 21.64 6.74
C ILE A 75 4.95 20.32 6.43
N VAL A 76 5.68 19.20 6.37
CA VAL A 76 5.10 17.89 6.04
C VAL A 76 4.07 17.46 7.09
N ARG A 77 4.32 17.71 8.39
CA ARG A 77 3.38 17.41 9.48
C ARG A 77 2.10 18.23 9.40
N ASP A 78 2.22 19.52 9.09
CA ASP A 78 1.07 20.42 8.93
C ASP A 78 0.21 20.02 7.72
N ILE A 79 0.86 19.78 6.57
CA ILE A 79 0.18 19.32 5.35
C ILE A 79 -0.52 17.98 5.58
N TYR A 80 0.14 17.02 6.25
CA TYR A 80 -0.48 15.76 6.63
C TYR A 80 -1.74 15.99 7.48
N THR A 81 -1.62 16.80 8.54
CA THR A 81 -2.72 17.02 9.49
C THR A 81 -3.90 17.71 8.81
N ALA A 82 -3.64 18.71 7.98
CA ALA A 82 -4.68 19.41 7.22
C ALA A 82 -5.36 18.51 6.19
N ARG A 83 -4.60 17.64 5.52
CA ARG A 83 -5.12 16.71 4.52
C ARG A 83 -5.97 15.60 5.14
N TYR A 84 -5.51 14.99 6.23
CA TYR A 84 -6.12 13.77 6.80
C TYR A 84 -6.97 14.04 8.05
N GLY A 85 -6.99 15.27 8.55
CA GLY A 85 -7.79 15.67 9.72
C GLY A 85 -7.27 15.16 11.07
N ARG A 86 -6.12 14.49 11.09
CA ARG A 86 -5.48 13.92 12.27
C ARG A 86 -3.97 13.93 12.13
N THR A 87 -3.26 13.94 13.26
CA THR A 87 -1.80 13.85 13.23
C THR A 87 -1.33 12.45 12.86
N MET A 88 -0.10 12.31 12.35
CA MET A 88 0.51 11.01 12.05
C MET A 88 0.49 10.06 13.25
N ASN A 89 0.74 10.58 14.45
CA ASN A 89 0.69 9.78 15.68
C ASN A 89 -0.73 9.34 16.01
N ALA A 90 -1.72 10.22 15.86
CA ALA A 90 -3.13 9.86 16.06
C ALA A 90 -3.59 8.78 15.07
N THR A 91 -3.18 8.86 13.79
CA THR A 91 -3.41 7.78 12.81
C THR A 91 -2.81 6.46 13.29
N ARG A 92 -1.52 6.47 13.69
CA ARG A 92 -0.84 5.25 14.18
C ARG A 92 -1.54 4.65 15.39
N GLU A 93 -1.88 5.45 16.39
CA GLU A 93 -2.52 4.96 17.61
C GLU A 93 -3.94 4.44 17.32
N ALA A 94 -4.68 5.05 16.40
CA ALA A 94 -5.98 4.52 15.97
C ALA A 94 -5.84 3.12 15.34
N LEU A 95 -4.90 2.92 14.41
CA LEU A 95 -4.64 1.61 13.80
C LEU A 95 -4.26 0.56 14.85
N ARG A 96 -3.35 0.91 15.78
CA ARG A 96 -2.94 0.02 16.88
C ARG A 96 -4.08 -0.29 17.84
N SER A 97 -4.96 0.67 18.10
CA SER A 97 -6.13 0.47 18.95
C SER A 97 -7.10 -0.51 18.29
N ASN A 98 -7.34 -0.36 16.98
CA ASN A 98 -8.20 -1.27 16.21
C ASN A 98 -7.63 -2.69 16.17
N GLU A 99 -6.30 -2.85 16.02
CA GLU A 99 -5.63 -4.16 16.06
C GLU A 99 -5.77 -4.86 17.42
N LYS A 100 -5.85 -4.11 18.51
CA LYS A 100 -6.07 -4.68 19.86
C LYS A 100 -7.53 -5.03 20.11
N ASN A 101 -8.44 -4.36 19.41
CA ASN A 101 -9.89 -4.47 19.59
C ASN A 101 -10.55 -4.97 18.31
N LEU A 102 -10.01 -6.07 17.76
CA LEU A 102 -10.55 -6.66 16.54
C LEU A 102 -12.00 -7.12 16.76
N PRO A 103 -12.88 -6.96 15.75
CA PRO A 103 -14.23 -7.51 15.79
C PRO A 103 -14.23 -9.03 16.02
N GLU A 104 -15.28 -9.58 16.62
CA GLU A 104 -15.41 -11.03 16.85
C GLU A 104 -15.25 -11.85 15.56
N LYS A 105 -15.75 -11.31 14.44
CA LYS A 105 -15.68 -11.94 13.10
C LYS A 105 -14.33 -11.80 12.42
N ALA A 106 -13.36 -11.13 13.03
CA ALA A 106 -12.12 -10.78 12.35
C ALA A 106 -11.33 -12.01 11.88
N ARG A 107 -11.32 -13.09 12.67
CA ARG A 107 -10.65 -14.35 12.29
C ARG A 107 -11.33 -15.02 11.09
N ASP A 108 -12.65 -15.04 11.08
CA ASP A 108 -13.42 -15.61 9.96
C ASP A 108 -13.18 -14.80 8.67
N GLU A 109 -13.26 -13.47 8.75
CA GLU A 109 -13.00 -12.59 7.62
C GLU A 109 -11.56 -12.70 7.10
N ALA A 110 -10.58 -12.83 8.01
CA ALA A 110 -9.19 -13.04 7.65
C ALA A 110 -8.94 -14.40 7.00
N LEU A 111 -9.59 -15.47 7.49
CA LEU A 111 -9.55 -16.79 6.86
C LEU A 111 -10.15 -16.75 5.46
N GLN A 112 -11.29 -16.07 5.28
CA GLN A 112 -11.89 -15.91 3.95
C GLN A 112 -10.98 -15.12 3.01
N ALA A 113 -10.33 -14.06 3.49
CA ALA A 113 -9.33 -13.32 2.72
C ALA A 113 -8.14 -14.19 2.34
N ALA A 114 -7.65 -15.02 3.27
CA ALA A 114 -6.56 -15.97 3.00
C ALA A 114 -6.96 -17.00 1.93
N ARG A 115 -8.17 -17.56 1.99
CA ARG A 115 -8.66 -18.51 0.97
C ARG A 115 -8.85 -17.89 -0.41
N ARG A 116 -9.24 -16.61 -0.50
CA ARG A 116 -9.35 -15.91 -1.80
C ARG A 116 -8.01 -15.79 -2.53
N ILE A 117 -6.88 -15.81 -1.82
CA ILE A 117 -5.55 -15.85 -2.44
C ILE A 117 -5.41 -17.05 -3.37
N GLU A 118 -5.95 -18.21 -2.99
CA GLU A 118 -5.89 -19.42 -3.81
C GLU A 118 -6.57 -19.19 -5.17
N GLY A 119 -7.76 -18.57 -5.15
CA GLY A 119 -8.49 -18.18 -6.36
C GLY A 119 -7.68 -17.22 -7.24
N LEU A 120 -7.06 -16.19 -6.67
CA LEU A 120 -6.21 -15.23 -7.41
C LEU A 120 -4.97 -15.86 -8.06
N ILE A 121 -4.49 -16.98 -7.51
CA ILE A 121 -3.34 -17.71 -8.06
C ILE A 121 -3.78 -18.73 -9.13
N CYS A 122 -4.96 -19.32 -8.98
CA CYS A 122 -5.40 -20.43 -9.83
C CYS A 122 -6.26 -19.99 -11.01
N GLU A 123 -7.09 -18.97 -10.82
CA GLU A 123 -8.21 -18.63 -11.71
C GLU A 123 -7.96 -17.33 -12.50
N GLY A 124 -8.61 -17.21 -13.66
CA GLY A 124 -8.56 -16.00 -14.48
C GLY A 124 -7.16 -15.54 -14.88
N GLU A 125 -6.93 -14.23 -14.75
CA GLU A 125 -5.60 -13.60 -14.85
C GLU A 125 -4.83 -13.87 -13.56
N THR A 126 -4.08 -14.97 -13.55
CA THR A 126 -3.40 -15.44 -12.35
C THR A 126 -2.26 -14.50 -11.96
N MET A 127 -2.03 -14.39 -10.65
CA MET A 127 -0.92 -13.62 -10.10
C MET A 127 -0.08 -14.47 -9.13
N PRO A 128 1.22 -14.16 -8.96
CA PRO A 128 2.07 -14.87 -8.01
C PRO A 128 1.63 -14.57 -6.58
N PHE A 129 2.00 -15.45 -5.64
CA PHE A 129 1.53 -15.40 -4.25
C PHE A 129 1.75 -14.03 -3.62
N TYR A 130 2.93 -13.43 -3.78
CA TYR A 130 3.23 -12.14 -3.15
C TYR A 130 2.28 -11.02 -3.59
N LYS A 131 1.79 -11.04 -4.85
CA LYS A 131 0.83 -10.05 -5.35
C LYS A 131 -0.55 -10.31 -4.78
N ALA A 132 -0.99 -11.57 -4.76
CA ALA A 132 -2.29 -11.95 -4.20
C ALA A 132 -2.35 -11.65 -2.69
N TYR A 133 -1.29 -12.00 -1.96
CA TYR A 133 -1.15 -11.73 -0.53
C TYR A 133 -1.13 -10.23 -0.21
N ASP A 134 -0.43 -9.44 -1.02
CA ASP A 134 -0.44 -7.98 -0.89
C ASP A 134 -1.81 -7.36 -1.23
N HIS A 135 -2.50 -7.93 -2.23
CA HIS A 135 -3.84 -7.51 -2.63
C HIS A 135 -4.88 -7.74 -1.52
N GLU A 136 -5.03 -8.99 -1.07
CA GLU A 136 -6.01 -9.35 -0.03
C GLU A 136 -5.67 -8.72 1.32
N GLY A 137 -4.39 -8.69 1.70
CA GLY A 137 -3.95 -8.05 2.95
C GLY A 137 -4.30 -6.55 2.99
N ARG A 138 -4.17 -5.85 1.86
CA ARG A 138 -4.58 -4.44 1.77
C ARG A 138 -6.09 -4.26 1.85
N GLN A 139 -6.87 -5.14 1.20
CA GLN A 139 -8.33 -5.08 1.27
C GLN A 139 -8.81 -5.29 2.70
N LEU A 140 -8.30 -6.33 3.37
CA LEU A 140 -8.66 -6.66 4.74
C LEU A 140 -8.28 -5.54 5.70
N ALA A 141 -7.05 -5.01 5.59
CA ALA A 141 -6.58 -3.88 6.41
C ALA A 141 -7.50 -2.66 6.32
N ARG A 142 -7.99 -2.35 5.11
CA ARG A 142 -8.95 -1.24 4.90
C ARG A 142 -10.30 -1.54 5.53
N SER A 143 -10.82 -2.75 5.39
CA SER A 143 -12.12 -3.12 5.96
C SER A 143 -12.12 -3.09 7.50
N MET A 144 -11.00 -3.47 8.12
CA MET A 144 -10.84 -3.53 9.58
C MET A 144 -10.19 -2.28 10.17
N MET A 145 -9.77 -1.35 9.33
CA MET A 145 -9.04 -0.13 9.75
C MET A 145 -7.81 -0.44 10.61
N ILE A 146 -7.02 -1.43 10.20
CA ILE A 146 -5.76 -1.87 10.84
C ILE A 146 -4.58 -1.70 9.88
N THR A 147 -3.35 -2.00 10.32
CA THR A 147 -2.20 -2.00 9.41
C THR A 147 -2.24 -3.18 8.45
N GLU A 148 -1.61 -3.03 7.29
CA GLU A 148 -1.46 -4.16 6.35
C GLU A 148 -0.64 -5.30 6.94
N THR A 149 0.38 -4.99 7.73
CA THR A 149 1.14 -6.00 8.47
C THR A 149 0.23 -6.77 9.43
N GLY A 150 -0.59 -6.07 10.23
CA GLY A 150 -1.54 -6.70 11.15
C GLY A 150 -2.57 -7.58 10.43
N ALA A 151 -3.14 -7.09 9.32
CA ALA A 151 -4.09 -7.85 8.51
C ALA A 151 -3.46 -9.13 7.92
N LYS A 152 -2.26 -9.02 7.37
CA LYS A 152 -1.50 -10.15 6.79
C LYS A 152 -1.14 -11.20 7.85
N GLN A 153 -0.73 -10.75 9.03
CA GLN A 153 -0.49 -11.64 10.16
C GLN A 153 -1.77 -12.38 10.56
N LEU A 154 -2.89 -11.66 10.72
CA LEU A 154 -4.17 -12.27 11.06
C LEU A 154 -4.64 -13.29 10.01
N MET A 155 -4.42 -13.01 8.72
CA MET A 155 -4.71 -13.97 7.63
C MET A 155 -3.88 -15.24 7.77
N THR A 156 -2.58 -15.09 8.04
CA THR A 156 -1.66 -16.23 8.16
C THR A 156 -2.04 -17.10 9.37
N GLU A 157 -2.25 -16.48 10.53
CA GLU A 157 -2.64 -17.18 11.76
C GLU A 157 -3.99 -17.88 11.62
N SER A 158 -4.99 -17.20 11.04
CA SER A 158 -6.33 -17.77 10.84
C SER A 158 -6.32 -18.92 9.86
N TYR A 159 -5.54 -18.82 8.78
CA TYR A 159 -5.37 -19.90 7.80
C TYR A 159 -4.68 -21.10 8.43
N LEU A 160 -3.56 -20.90 9.14
CA LEU A 160 -2.84 -21.99 9.81
C LEU A 160 -3.74 -22.73 10.82
N ALA A 161 -4.51 -21.97 11.62
CA ALA A 161 -5.41 -22.54 12.62
C ALA A 161 -6.55 -23.38 11.98
N ALA A 162 -7.05 -22.99 10.82
CA ALA A 162 -8.15 -23.67 10.14
C ALA A 162 -7.70 -24.82 9.23
N GLU A 163 -6.57 -24.67 8.54
CA GLU A 163 -6.12 -25.58 7.48
C GLU A 163 -4.97 -26.49 7.92
N GLY A 164 -4.36 -26.22 9.09
CA GLY A 164 -3.24 -27.00 9.63
C GLY A 164 -1.96 -26.89 8.80
N ARG A 165 -1.86 -25.91 7.90
CA ARG A 165 -0.71 -25.67 7.02
C ARG A 165 -0.49 -24.19 6.80
N GLU A 166 0.74 -23.83 6.47
CA GLU A 166 1.13 -22.44 6.23
C GLU A 166 0.53 -21.88 4.93
N LEU A 167 0.03 -20.64 5.02
CA LEU A 167 -0.55 -19.92 3.89
C LEU A 167 0.49 -19.68 2.79
N TYR A 168 1.72 -19.33 3.18
CA TYR A 168 2.82 -19.10 2.24
C TYR A 168 3.16 -20.35 1.43
N GLU A 169 3.36 -21.49 2.10
CA GLU A 169 3.71 -22.76 1.45
C GLU A 169 2.60 -23.22 0.50
N THR A 170 1.35 -23.10 0.94
CA THR A 170 0.19 -23.41 0.09
C THR A 170 0.17 -22.51 -1.15
N GLY A 171 0.32 -21.20 -0.96
CA GLY A 171 0.34 -20.23 -2.05
C GLY A 171 1.48 -20.47 -3.04
N LYS A 172 2.69 -20.79 -2.56
CA LYS A 172 3.83 -21.12 -3.43
C LYS A 172 3.60 -22.40 -4.21
N ALA A 173 3.05 -23.44 -3.60
CA ALA A 173 2.70 -24.68 -4.31
C ALA A 173 1.66 -24.43 -5.43
N LEU A 174 0.66 -23.59 -5.18
CA LEU A 174 -0.32 -23.19 -6.19
C LEU A 174 0.32 -22.35 -7.30
N GLU A 175 1.23 -21.44 -6.96
CA GLU A 175 1.93 -20.60 -7.93
C GLU A 175 2.74 -21.45 -8.93
N GLU A 176 3.51 -22.43 -8.42
CA GLU A 176 4.26 -23.37 -9.26
C GLU A 176 3.34 -24.18 -10.17
N LYS A 177 2.16 -24.56 -9.68
CA LYS A 177 1.21 -25.38 -10.44
C LYS A 177 0.42 -24.59 -11.50
N TYR A 178 0.01 -23.36 -11.21
CA TYR A 178 -0.98 -22.64 -12.02
C TYR A 178 -0.50 -21.31 -12.62
N HIS A 179 0.40 -20.60 -11.94
CA HIS A 179 0.88 -19.31 -12.41
C HIS A 179 2.15 -19.42 -13.25
N ARG A 180 3.17 -20.14 -12.75
CA ARG A 180 4.46 -20.28 -13.41
C ARG A 180 4.37 -20.83 -14.84
N PRO A 181 3.57 -21.88 -15.15
CA PRO A 181 3.43 -22.37 -16.52
C PRO A 181 2.86 -21.33 -17.49
N LYS A 182 1.94 -20.48 -17.03
CA LYS A 182 1.36 -19.40 -17.85
C LYS A 182 2.40 -18.32 -18.17
N VAL A 183 3.24 -17.96 -17.20
CA VAL A 183 4.33 -16.98 -17.38
C VAL A 183 5.39 -17.52 -18.34
N GLU A 184 5.81 -18.77 -18.18
CA GLU A 184 6.80 -19.41 -19.05
C GLU A 184 6.29 -19.51 -20.49
N ALA A 185 5.04 -19.95 -20.71
CA ALA A 185 4.43 -19.98 -22.04
C ALA A 185 4.31 -18.57 -22.68
N GLN A 186 4.02 -17.53 -21.89
CA GLN A 186 4.02 -16.15 -22.39
C GLN A 186 5.42 -15.67 -22.77
N ARG A 187 6.43 -16.03 -21.99
CA ARG A 187 7.83 -15.69 -22.26
C ARG A 187 8.32 -16.37 -23.54
N GLU A 188 8.06 -17.65 -23.71
CA GLU A 188 8.40 -18.40 -24.92
C GLU A 188 7.73 -17.81 -26.16
N LYS A 189 6.43 -17.47 -26.09
CA LYS A 189 5.73 -16.79 -27.19
C LYS A 189 6.38 -15.46 -27.56
N ARG A 190 6.79 -14.66 -26.57
CA ARG A 190 7.50 -13.40 -26.80
C ARG A 190 8.85 -13.64 -27.48
N GLU A 191 9.61 -14.63 -27.02
CA GLU A 191 10.91 -14.97 -27.58
C GLU A 191 10.78 -15.49 -29.03
N GLN A 192 9.80 -16.35 -29.32
CA GLN A 192 9.48 -16.83 -30.68
C GLN A 192 9.03 -15.70 -31.61
N SER A 193 8.21 -14.76 -31.13
CA SER A 193 7.77 -13.60 -31.92
C SER A 193 8.89 -12.60 -32.23
N ARG A 194 10.00 -12.63 -31.48
CA ARG A 194 11.13 -11.71 -31.61
C ARG A 194 12.24 -12.27 -32.52
N ALA A 195 12.20 -13.55 -32.83
CA ALA A 195 13.22 -14.26 -33.62
C ALA A 195 13.25 -13.99 -35.15
N PRO A 196 12.21 -13.47 -35.85
CA PRO A 196 12.26 -13.41 -37.32
C PRO A 196 12.71 -12.07 -37.95
N SER A 197 13.40 -11.15 -37.25
CA SER A 197 13.88 -9.89 -37.86
C SER A 197 15.40 -9.77 -38.05
N MET A 198 16.18 -10.84 -37.81
CA MET A 198 17.65 -10.83 -37.96
C MET A 198 18.10 -11.85 -39.01
N THR A 199 17.50 -11.82 -40.19
CA THR A 199 18.08 -12.52 -41.36
C THR A 199 17.80 -11.73 -42.64
N ARG A 200 18.90 -11.34 -43.30
CA ARG A 200 19.06 -10.67 -44.61
C ARG A 200 18.91 -9.14 -44.63
N SER A 201 20.03 -8.46 -44.82
CA SER A 201 20.49 -8.13 -46.17
C SER A 201 22.02 -8.19 -46.24
N GLN A 202 22.52 -9.09 -47.10
CA GLN A 202 23.84 -8.99 -47.73
C GLN A 202 23.75 -7.99 -48.87
#